data_AF-A0A7V9C8K1-F1
#
_entry.id   AF-A0A7V9C8K1-F1
#
_cell.length_a   1.000
_cell.length_b   1.000
_cell.length_c   1.000
_cell.angle_alpha   90.00
_cell.angle_beta   90.00
_cell.angle_gamma   90.00
#
_symmetry.space_group_name_H-M   'P 1'
#
loop_
_entity.id
_entity.type
_entity.pdbx_description
1 polymer ?
#
loop_
_entity_poly.entity_id
_entity_poly.type
_entity_poly.pdbx_seq_one_letter_code
_entity_poly.pdbx_strand_id
1 'polypeptide(L)'
;MVDIVRALSGGLLFGVPLLYTFEVWWTGSRTDPGEALAVLAITAVPVLVLNRTAGFRTTRDVRWRDALMDTAEAIALGVASVTVVLFILDEINGRTPLGEALGKIVYEALPFCIGIGVAAHILRGGRDESD
;
A
#
# COMPACT_ATOMS: atom_id res chain seq x y z
N MET A 1 11.81 -3.32 13.60
CA MET A 1 10.46 -3.68 14.08
C MET A 1 9.55 -2.47 14.26
N VAL A 2 9.97 -1.43 15.00
CA VAL A 2 9.16 -0.21 15.19
C VAL A 2 8.74 0.44 13.87
N ASP A 3 9.64 0.50 12.88
CA ASP A 3 9.33 1.08 11.56
C ASP A 3 8.26 0.30 10.79
N ILE A 4 8.24 -1.04 10.91
CA ILE A 4 7.21 -1.90 10.30
C ILE A 4 5.86 -1.65 10.97
N VAL A 5 5.82 -1.58 12.30
CA VAL A 5 4.56 -1.32 13.03
C VAL A 5 3.99 0.05 12.66
N ARG A 6 4.86 1.06 12.49
CA ARG A 6 4.46 2.41 12.05
C ARG A 6 3.93 2.42 10.62
N ALA A 7 4.63 1.74 9.70
CA ALA A 7 4.18 1.55 8.33
C ALA A 7 2.79 0.89 8.28
N LEU A 8 2.62 -0.25 8.96
CA LEU A 8 1.34 -0.95 9.05
C LEU A 8 0.23 -0.08 9.66
N SER A 9 0.55 0.68 10.71
CA SER A 9 -0.41 1.60 11.34
C SER A 9 -0.86 2.69 10.35
N GLY A 10 0.07 3.25 9.57
CA GLY A 10 -0.24 4.19 8.50
C GLY A 10 -1.15 3.58 7.43
N GLY A 11 -0.81 2.37 6.98
CA GLY A 11 -1.61 1.63 6.01
C GLY A 11 -3.03 1.40 6.49
N LEU A 12 -3.21 0.97 7.74
CA LEU A 12 -4.52 0.76 8.34
C LEU A 12 -5.31 2.07 8.50
N LEU A 13 -4.66 3.16 8.91
CA LEU A 13 -5.33 4.47 9.07
C LEU A 13 -5.94 4.98 7.77
N PHE A 14 -5.27 4.73 6.64
CA PHE A 14 -5.79 5.11 5.32
C PHE A 14 -6.69 4.05 4.70
N GLY A 15 -6.42 2.78 4.97
CA GLY A 15 -7.12 1.64 4.38
C GLY A 15 -8.47 1.36 5.00
N VAL A 16 -8.56 1.29 6.34
CA VAL A 16 -9.80 0.92 7.06
C VAL A 16 -11.01 1.79 6.68
N PRO A 17 -10.89 3.12 6.53
CA PRO A 17 -12.01 3.95 6.09
C PRO A 17 -12.54 3.56 4.71
N LEU A 18 -11.66 3.27 3.75
CA LEU A 18 -12.05 2.86 2.38
C LEU A 18 -12.58 1.43 2.34
N LEU A 19 -12.00 0.54 3.13
CA LEU A 19 -12.50 -0.82 3.26
C LEU A 19 -13.98 -0.84 3.70
N TYR A 20 -14.36 0.11 4.56
CA TYR A 20 -15.71 0.24 5.07
C TYR A 20 -16.70 0.91 4.09
N THR A 21 -16.25 1.47 2.95
CA THR A 21 -17.18 2.12 2.00
C THR A 21 -17.88 1.15 1.06
N PHE A 22 -17.62 -0.16 1.12
CA PHE A 22 -18.20 -1.20 0.24
C PHE A 22 -17.82 -1.08 -1.25
N GLU A 23 -17.61 0.13 -1.76
CA GLU A 23 -17.37 0.42 -3.17
C GLU A 23 -16.06 -0.19 -3.71
N VAL A 24 -15.01 -0.24 -2.92
CA VAL A 24 -13.66 -0.66 -3.36
C VAL A 24 -13.61 -2.17 -3.60
N TRP A 25 -14.06 -2.98 -2.65
CA TRP A 25 -14.10 -4.44 -2.79
C TRP A 25 -15.23 -4.95 -3.68
N TRP A 26 -16.36 -4.23 -3.77
CA TRP A 26 -17.42 -4.51 -4.74
C TRP A 26 -16.98 -4.28 -6.18
N THR A 27 -16.16 -3.25 -6.40
CA THR A 27 -15.53 -3.00 -7.71
C THR A 27 -14.49 -4.07 -7.99
N GLY A 28 -13.61 -4.35 -7.01
CA GLY A 28 -12.59 -5.40 -7.12
C GLY A 28 -13.17 -6.80 -7.39
N SER A 29 -14.40 -7.08 -6.97
CA SER A 29 -15.03 -8.38 -7.21
C SER A 29 -15.49 -8.61 -8.66
N ARG A 30 -15.58 -7.54 -9.47
CA ARG A 30 -16.00 -7.59 -10.88
C ARG A 30 -14.86 -7.37 -11.86
N THR A 31 -13.66 -7.13 -11.36
CA THR A 31 -12.49 -6.77 -12.16
C THR A 31 -11.93 -8.00 -12.87
N ASP A 32 -11.73 -7.89 -14.18
CA ASP A 32 -11.00 -8.89 -14.94
C ASP A 32 -9.50 -8.90 -14.59
N PRO A 33 -8.79 -10.04 -14.67
CA PRO A 33 -7.37 -10.14 -14.28
C PRO A 33 -6.45 -9.14 -15.00
N GLY A 34 -6.77 -8.80 -16.25
CA GLY A 34 -6.03 -7.79 -17.02
C GLY A 34 -6.22 -6.36 -16.51
N GLU A 35 -7.42 -6.04 -16.04
CA GLU A 35 -7.71 -4.75 -15.40
C GLU A 35 -7.05 -4.66 -14.03
N ALA A 36 -7.02 -5.76 -13.26
CA ALA A 36 -6.31 -5.80 -11.98
C ALA A 36 -4.80 -5.49 -12.14
N LEU A 37 -4.15 -6.01 -13.19
CA LEU A 37 -2.76 -5.67 -13.49
C LEU A 37 -2.58 -4.18 -13.85
N ALA A 38 -3.50 -3.62 -14.63
CA ALA A 38 -3.47 -2.21 -14.97
C ALA A 38 -3.65 -1.33 -13.73
N VAL A 39 -4.57 -1.68 -12.83
CA VAL A 39 -4.81 -0.98 -11.55
C VAL A 39 -3.57 -1.09 -10.66
N LEU A 40 -2.94 -2.26 -10.57
CA LEU A 40 -1.68 -2.41 -9.81
C LEU A 40 -0.57 -1.52 -10.37
N ALA A 41 -0.44 -1.44 -11.71
CA ALA A 41 0.52 -0.55 -12.36
C ALA A 41 0.22 0.93 -12.09
N ILE A 42 -1.06 1.33 -12.15
CA ILE A 42 -1.50 2.70 -11.83
C ILE A 42 -1.26 3.01 -10.34
N THR A 43 -1.48 2.05 -9.45
CA THR A 43 -1.24 2.13 -7.99
C THR A 43 0.23 2.38 -7.67
N ALA A 44 1.12 1.77 -8.44
CA ALA A 44 2.54 1.99 -8.27
C ALA A 44 2.94 3.45 -8.56
N VAL A 45 2.19 4.19 -9.41
CA VAL A 45 2.50 5.58 -9.77
C VAL A 45 2.45 6.54 -8.57
N PRO A 46 1.34 6.69 -7.81
CA PRO A 46 1.29 7.59 -6.67
C PRO A 46 2.27 7.17 -5.56
N VAL A 47 2.50 5.87 -5.34
CA VAL A 47 3.48 5.41 -4.34
C VAL A 47 4.91 5.76 -4.78
N LEU A 48 5.23 5.58 -6.07
CA LEU A 48 6.52 5.97 -6.64
C LEU A 48 6.70 7.49 -6.62
N VAL A 49 5.66 8.25 -6.96
CA VAL A 49 5.68 9.72 -6.87
C VAL A 49 5.87 10.14 -5.43
N LEU A 50 5.15 9.54 -4.48
CA LEU A 50 5.28 9.84 -3.06
C LEU A 50 6.69 9.54 -2.58
N ASN A 51 7.26 8.36 -2.84
CA ASN A 51 8.64 8.06 -2.47
C ASN A 51 9.67 8.95 -3.18
N ARG A 52 9.35 9.47 -4.36
CA ARG A 52 10.18 10.44 -5.08
C ARG A 52 10.07 11.86 -4.48
N THR A 53 8.88 12.33 -4.15
CA THR A 53 8.61 13.69 -3.65
C THR A 53 8.86 13.82 -2.15
N ALA A 54 8.56 12.77 -1.39
CA ALA A 54 8.96 12.54 -0.01
C ALA A 54 10.47 12.25 0.13
N GLY A 55 11.18 12.10 -1.00
CA GLY A 55 12.64 12.14 -1.10
C GLY A 55 13.22 13.53 -0.77
N PHE A 56 12.84 14.13 0.37
CA PHE A 56 13.55 15.23 1.01
C PHE A 56 14.65 14.67 1.92
N ARG A 57 15.61 13.95 1.34
CA ARG A 57 16.92 13.81 1.99
C ARG A 57 17.72 15.04 1.59
N THR A 58 18.23 15.80 2.55
CA THR A 58 19.11 16.97 2.34
C THR A 58 20.48 16.62 1.73
N THR A 59 20.62 15.43 1.14
CA THR A 59 21.83 14.94 0.50
C THR A 59 21.48 14.42 -0.89
N ARG A 60 21.97 15.19 -1.85
CA ARG A 60 21.80 15.25 -3.31
C ARG A 60 21.86 13.94 -4.12
N ASP A 61 21.93 12.76 -3.52
CA ASP A 61 22.07 11.46 -4.19
C ASP A 61 21.09 10.40 -3.64
N VAL A 62 19.79 10.58 -3.84
CA VAL A 62 18.86 9.45 -3.76
C VAL A 62 18.98 8.69 -5.07
N ARG A 63 19.70 7.57 -5.06
CA ARG A 63 19.79 6.70 -6.24
C ARG A 63 18.38 6.21 -6.54
N TRP A 64 17.94 6.31 -7.78
CA TRP A 64 16.64 5.79 -8.25
C TRP A 64 16.32 4.35 -7.78
N ARG A 65 17.38 3.57 -7.50
CA ARG A 65 17.29 2.21 -6.94
C ARG A 65 16.73 2.18 -5.52
N ASP A 66 17.08 3.15 -4.66
CA ASP A 66 16.67 3.17 -3.27
C ASP A 66 15.17 3.50 -3.18
N ALA A 67 14.73 4.52 -3.92
CA ALA A 67 13.30 4.87 -4.02
C ALA A 67 12.45 3.73 -4.61
N LEU A 68 12.99 2.97 -5.56
CA LEU A 68 12.31 1.80 -6.11
C LEU A 68 12.19 0.68 -5.07
N MET A 69 13.22 0.47 -4.27
CA MET A 69 13.24 -0.54 -3.21
C MET A 69 12.26 -0.19 -2.08
N ASP A 70 12.23 1.07 -1.64
CA ASP A 70 11.27 1.56 -0.65
C ASP A 70 9.82 1.47 -1.18
N THR A 71 9.62 1.70 -2.48
CA THR A 71 8.31 1.53 -3.15
C THR A 71 7.90 0.07 -3.16
N ALA A 72 8.82 -0.85 -3.49
CA ALA A 72 8.56 -2.28 -3.48
C ALA A 72 8.23 -2.79 -2.06
N GLU A 73 8.93 -2.28 -1.04
CA GLU A 73 8.65 -2.61 0.36
C GLU A 73 7.25 -2.12 0.78
N ALA A 74 6.89 -0.87 0.44
CA ALA A 74 5.57 -0.32 0.73
C ALA A 74 4.44 -1.13 0.06
N ILE A 75 4.64 -1.52 -1.20
CA ILE A 75 3.68 -2.36 -1.95
C ILE A 75 3.57 -3.74 -1.31
N ALA A 76 4.70 -4.39 -0.98
CA ALA A 76 4.70 -5.70 -0.37
C ALA A 76 3.98 -5.69 0.99
N LEU A 77 4.26 -4.69 1.84
CA LEU A 77 3.58 -4.50 3.12
C LEU A 77 2.09 -4.18 2.93
N GLY A 78 1.73 -3.35 1.95
CA GLY A 78 0.34 -3.00 1.66
C GLY A 78 -0.48 -4.22 1.23
N VAL A 79 0.02 -4.97 0.25
CA VAL A 79 -0.62 -6.20 -0.24
C VAL A 79 -0.75 -7.25 0.86
N ALA A 80 0.32 -7.48 1.65
CA ALA A 80 0.29 -8.43 2.75
C ALA A 80 -0.74 -8.01 3.83
N SER A 81 -0.76 -6.72 4.19
CA SER A 81 -1.69 -6.18 5.18
C SER A 81 -3.14 -6.34 4.73
N VAL A 82 -3.43 -5.94 3.49
CA VAL A 82 -4.76 -6.05 2.90
C VAL A 82 -5.23 -7.48 2.82
N THR A 83 -4.35 -8.40 2.41
CA THR A 83 -4.69 -9.82 2.33
C THR A 83 -5.08 -10.35 3.72
N VAL A 84 -4.32 -10.00 4.76
CA VAL A 84 -4.64 -10.39 6.14
C VAL A 84 -5.97 -9.78 6.59
N VAL A 85 -6.20 -8.49 6.33
CA VAL A 85 -7.44 -7.81 6.75
C VAL A 85 -8.66 -8.40 6.03
N LEU A 86 -8.62 -8.56 4.71
CA LEU A 86 -9.72 -9.16 3.94
C LEU A 86 -9.99 -10.61 4.34
N PHE A 87 -8.95 -11.36 4.74
CA PHE A 87 -9.11 -12.72 5.25
C PHE A 87 -9.76 -12.74 6.63
N ILE A 88 -9.39 -11.82 7.53
CA ILE A 88 -10.01 -11.69 8.86
C ILE A 88 -11.49 -11.31 8.74
N LEU A 89 -11.83 -10.52 7.73
CA LEU A 89 -13.21 -10.09 7.44
C LEU A 89 -14.03 -11.16 6.68
N ASP A 90 -13.44 -12.32 6.38
CA ASP A 90 -14.02 -13.41 5.59
C ASP A 90 -14.46 -13.01 4.16
N GLU A 91 -13.90 -11.90 3.66
CA GLU A 91 -14.21 -11.35 2.34
C GLU A 91 -13.46 -12.05 1.20
N ILE A 92 -12.27 -12.58 1.53
CA ILE A 92 -11.54 -13.54 0.70
C ILE A 92 -11.41 -14.84 1.47
N ASN A 93 -11.93 -15.93 0.91
CA ASN A 93 -11.84 -17.26 1.49
C ASN A 93 -11.50 -18.31 0.42
N GLY A 94 -11.31 -19.56 0.82
CA GLY A 94 -10.93 -20.65 -0.10
C GLY A 94 -11.96 -20.98 -1.18
N ARG A 95 -13.16 -20.38 -1.14
CA ARG A 95 -14.22 -20.52 -2.15
C ARG A 95 -14.32 -19.31 -3.07
N THR A 96 -13.65 -18.19 -2.73
CA THR A 96 -13.61 -16.99 -3.56
C THR A 96 -12.80 -17.27 -4.83
N PRO A 97 -13.34 -17.01 -6.03
CA PRO A 97 -12.58 -17.12 -7.27
C PRO A 97 -11.28 -16.31 -7.21
N LEU A 98 -10.18 -16.87 -7.74
CA LEU A 98 -8.86 -16.24 -7.64
C LEU A 98 -8.83 -14.82 -8.24
N GLY A 99 -9.54 -14.61 -9.36
CA GLY A 99 -9.63 -13.29 -10.00
C GLY A 99 -10.34 -12.27 -9.11
N GLU A 100 -11.39 -12.69 -8.42
CA GLU A 100 -12.15 -11.85 -7.48
C GLU A 100 -11.28 -11.46 -6.27
N ALA A 101 -10.55 -12.42 -5.71
CA ALA A 101 -9.65 -12.18 -4.59
C ALA A 101 -8.51 -11.20 -4.99
N LEU A 102 -7.91 -11.42 -6.16
CA LEU A 102 -6.85 -10.54 -6.67
C LEU A 102 -7.35 -9.12 -6.95
N GLY A 103 -8.54 -8.98 -7.54
CA GLY A 103 -9.15 -7.67 -7.77
C GLY A 103 -9.37 -6.91 -6.46
N LYS A 104 -9.99 -7.55 -5.46
CA LYS A 104 -10.18 -6.95 -4.13
C LYS A 104 -8.86 -6.53 -3.48
N ILE A 105 -7.85 -7.41 -3.50
CA ILE A 105 -6.54 -7.13 -2.92
C ILE A 105 -5.87 -5.93 -3.60
N VAL A 106 -5.88 -5.86 -4.93
CA VAL A 106 -5.22 -4.79 -5.67
C VAL A 106 -5.89 -3.43 -5.41
N TYR A 107 -7.22 -3.39 -5.45
CA TYR A 107 -7.95 -2.14 -5.23
C TYR A 107 -7.84 -1.63 -3.80
N GLU A 108 -7.82 -2.54 -2.81
CA GLU A 108 -7.67 -2.17 -1.41
C GLU A 108 -6.21 -1.87 -1.04
N ALA A 109 -5.24 -2.43 -1.78
CA ALA A 109 -3.82 -2.13 -1.58
C ALA A 109 -3.48 -0.66 -1.88
N LEU A 110 -4.22 0.01 -2.76
CA LEU A 110 -4.05 1.44 -3.11
C LEU A 110 -3.94 2.36 -1.88
N PRO A 111 -5.00 2.52 -1.07
CA PRO A 111 -4.97 3.40 0.10
C PRO A 111 -4.00 2.89 1.18
N PHE A 112 -3.86 1.58 1.35
CA PHE A 112 -2.91 1.00 2.29
C PHE A 112 -1.46 1.37 1.97
N CYS A 113 -1.05 1.25 0.70
CA CYS A 113 0.31 1.58 0.27
C CYS A 113 0.62 3.06 0.45
N ILE A 114 -0.35 3.95 0.17
CA ILE A 114 -0.22 5.39 0.42
C ILE A 114 -0.03 5.64 1.92
N GLY A 115 -0.88 5.04 2.77
CA GLY A 115 -0.76 5.18 4.22
C GLY A 115 0.58 4.69 4.78
N ILE A 116 1.08 3.57 4.27
CA ILE A 116 2.40 3.03 4.61
C ILE A 116 3.51 4.02 4.23
N GLY A 117 3.50 4.53 2.99
CA GLY A 117 4.50 5.48 2.51
C GLY A 117 4.48 6.80 3.30
N VAL A 118 3.29 7.34 3.58
CA VAL A 118 3.13 8.57 4.37
C VAL A 118 3.62 8.37 5.80
N ALA A 119 3.26 7.27 6.46
CA ALA A 119 3.72 7.00 7.82
C ALA A 119 5.22 6.77 7.89
N ALA A 120 5.79 6.03 6.93
CA ALA A 120 7.23 5.85 6.82
C ALA A 120 7.95 7.19 6.64
N HIS A 121 7.38 8.12 5.88
CA HIS A 121 7.96 9.45 5.66
C HIS A 121 7.87 10.36 6.89
N ILE A 122 6.65 10.61 7.40
CA ILE A 122 6.41 11.52 8.53
C ILE A 122 7.19 11.08 9.77
N LEU A 123 7.24 9.76 10.03
CA LEU A 123 7.80 9.23 11.27
C LEU A 123 9.31 9.00 11.21
N ARG A 124 9.91 8.89 10.00
CA ARG A 124 11.37 8.90 9.82
C ARG A 124 11.94 10.33 9.96
N GLY A 125 11.23 11.36 9.49
CA GLY A 125 11.67 12.75 9.60
C GLY A 125 11.93 13.23 11.03
N GLY A 126 11.23 12.69 12.02
CA GLY A 126 11.44 13.04 13.43
C GLY A 126 12.69 12.41 14.09
N ARG A 127 13.37 11.46 13.43
CA ARG A 127 14.61 10.85 13.96
C ARG A 127 15.88 11.63 13.59
N ASP A 128 15.87 12.37 12.49
CA ASP A 128 17.03 13.16 12.07
C ASP A 128 17.18 14.48 12.87
N GLU A 129 16.16 14.90 13.62
CA GLU A 129 16.20 16.08 14.51
C GLU A 129 16.67 15.78 15.96
N SER A 130 16.99 14.53 16.28
CA SER A 130 17.32 14.11 17.66
C SER A 130 18.70 13.47 17.88
N ASP A 131 19.63 13.63 16.93
CA ASP A 131 21.05 13.27 17.09
C ASP A 131 21.97 14.51 16.99
#